data_AF-A0A846AWH3-F1
#
_entry.id   AF-A0A846AWH3-F1
#
_cell.length_a   1.000
_cell.length_b   1.000
_cell.length_c   1.000
_cell.angle_alpha   90.00
_cell.angle_beta   90.00
_cell.angle_gamma   90.00
#
_symmetry.space_group_name_H-M   'P 1'
#
loop_
_entity.id
_entity.type
_entity.pdbx_description
1 polymer ?
#
loop_
_entity_poly.entity_id
_entity_poly.type
_entity_poly.pdbx_seq_one_letter_code
_entity_poly.pdbx_strand_id
1 'polypeptide(L)'
;MAKLAGSLSLFKDIIEMPQNVKPADNNQSIEWCIKWQNTLNYPEFIHGLQRLIFHYHDLESEVEFNWLKTAKVISASEINVDLVLPDKTLVASSIPGVYYFDANQRIFYLISSASRYIMLCYLAEIINIQLGNFSLDNLLPIASIIDAESENVSFILNELRIRSFPNEKIISADPSSEDCAEHKSSDRQIYWGAF
;
A
#
# COMPACT_ATOMS: atom_id res chain seq x y z
N MET A 1 -10.98 28.19 -40.71
CA MET A 1 -10.21 29.46 -40.81
C MET A 1 -10.45 30.26 -39.53
N ALA A 2 -9.38 30.49 -38.75
CA ALA A 2 -9.25 31.30 -37.51
C ALA A 2 -10.17 30.94 -36.32
N LYS A 3 -9.77 30.22 -35.24
CA LYS A 3 -8.55 30.25 -34.40
C LYS A 3 -8.50 31.53 -33.54
N LEU A 4 -8.73 31.43 -32.22
CA LEU A 4 -7.98 32.09 -31.12
C LEU A 4 -8.68 31.99 -29.74
N ALA A 5 -7.94 31.47 -28.75
CA ALA A 5 -8.17 31.40 -27.29
C ALA A 5 -9.25 30.42 -26.78
N GLY A 6 -8.98 29.37 -26.00
CA GLY A 6 -7.80 28.79 -25.34
C GLY A 6 -8.35 27.62 -24.47
N SER A 7 -7.90 26.38 -24.57
CA SER A 7 -6.68 25.86 -23.95
C SER A 7 -6.28 24.52 -24.63
N LEU A 8 -5.71 24.61 -25.83
CA LEU A 8 -4.94 23.49 -26.39
C LEU A 8 -3.57 23.47 -25.71
N SER A 9 -3.49 22.88 -24.51
CA SER A 9 -2.29 22.22 -23.94
C SER A 9 -2.40 22.03 -22.40
N LEU A 10 -3.40 21.31 -21.91
CA LEU A 10 -3.31 20.60 -20.62
C LEU A 10 -3.06 19.09 -20.81
N PHE A 11 -2.82 18.66 -22.06
CA PHE A 11 -2.50 17.28 -22.44
C PHE A 11 -1.00 16.97 -22.42
N LYS A 12 -0.16 17.87 -21.91
CA LYS A 12 1.22 17.51 -21.61
C LYS A 12 1.24 17.06 -20.16
N ASP A 13 1.69 15.83 -19.93
CA ASP A 13 1.89 15.28 -18.58
C ASP A 13 2.76 16.25 -17.78
N ILE A 14 2.16 16.94 -16.81
CA ILE A 14 2.88 17.82 -15.89
C ILE A 14 3.66 16.91 -14.95
N ILE A 15 4.95 17.19 -14.79
CA ILE A 15 5.87 16.49 -13.91
C ILE A 15 6.12 17.38 -12.69
N GLU A 16 6.03 16.80 -11.50
CA GLU A 16 6.41 17.47 -10.25
C GLU A 16 7.91 17.30 -9.99
N MET A 17 8.61 18.41 -9.78
CA MET A 17 10.01 18.43 -9.35
C MET A 17 10.11 19.04 -7.94
N PRO A 18 10.83 18.43 -7.00
CA PRO A 18 10.91 18.96 -5.65
C PRO A 18 11.75 20.24 -5.64
N GLN A 19 11.21 21.28 -5.02
CA GLN A 19 11.93 22.55 -4.82
C GLN A 19 12.41 22.66 -3.38
N ASN A 20 11.56 22.29 -2.42
CA ASN A 20 11.89 22.26 -1.01
C ASN A 20 11.08 21.17 -0.31
N VAL A 21 11.75 20.36 0.52
CA VAL A 21 11.10 19.38 1.40
C VAL A 21 11.74 19.52 2.77
N LYS A 22 10.93 19.85 3.78
CA LYS A 22 11.39 19.96 5.17
C LYS A 22 10.83 18.79 5.97
N PRO A 23 11.66 17.96 6.63
CA PRO A 23 11.18 16.96 7.56
C PRO A 23 10.27 17.56 8.64
N ALA A 24 9.31 16.78 9.12
CA ALA A 24 8.50 17.16 10.28
C ALA A 24 9.14 16.66 11.57
N ASP A 25 9.00 17.43 12.65
CA ASP A 25 9.36 17.03 14.02
C ASP A 25 8.16 16.44 14.79
N ASN A 26 7.12 16.01 14.08
CA ASN A 26 5.92 15.42 14.69
C ASN A 26 6.14 13.92 14.95
N ASN A 27 6.34 13.56 16.21
CA ASN A 27 6.58 12.18 16.65
C ASN A 27 5.52 11.18 16.16
N GLN A 28 4.24 11.54 16.15
CA GLN A 28 3.18 10.63 15.71
C GLN A 28 3.26 10.35 14.22
N SER A 29 3.45 11.39 13.40
CA SER A 29 3.62 11.24 11.95
C SER A 29 4.87 10.42 11.62
N ILE A 30 5.97 10.64 12.36
CA ILE A 30 7.21 9.88 12.21
C ILE A 30 6.98 8.39 12.53
N GLU A 31 6.30 8.08 13.64
CA GLU A 31 5.98 6.71 14.02
C GLU A 31 5.14 5.98 12.98
N TRP A 32 4.13 6.64 12.40
CA TRP A 32 3.33 6.06 11.32
C TRP A 32 4.17 5.81 10.06
N CYS A 33 5.02 6.76 9.68
CA CYS A 33 5.92 6.60 8.54
C CYS A 33 6.89 5.44 8.73
N ILE A 34 7.44 5.25 9.93
CA ILE A 34 8.31 4.10 10.24
C ILE A 34 7.53 2.78 10.11
N LYS A 35 6.31 2.72 10.63
CA LYS A 35 5.46 1.53 10.50
C LYS A 35 5.18 1.19 9.04
N TRP A 36 4.73 2.18 8.26
CA TRP A 36 4.47 1.96 6.84
C TRP A 36 5.73 1.61 6.05
N GLN A 37 6.86 2.25 6.31
CA GLN A 37 8.14 1.88 5.72
C GLN A 37 8.44 0.39 5.95
N ASN A 38 8.27 -0.09 7.19
CA ASN A 38 8.48 -1.49 7.49
C ASN A 38 7.51 -2.38 6.70
N THR A 39 6.22 -2.03 6.66
CA THR A 39 5.21 -2.74 5.87
C THR A 39 5.58 -2.83 4.39
N LEU A 40 5.92 -1.69 3.75
CA LEU A 40 6.30 -1.63 2.33
C LEU A 40 7.51 -2.51 2.00
N ASN A 41 8.42 -2.68 2.96
CA ASN A 41 9.65 -3.43 2.76
C ASN A 41 9.46 -4.96 2.93
N TYR A 42 8.32 -5.42 3.47
CA TYR A 42 8.07 -6.84 3.67
C TYR A 42 7.66 -7.58 2.39
N PRO A 43 8.10 -8.83 2.19
CA PRO A 43 7.69 -9.65 1.05
C PRO A 43 6.17 -9.82 0.93
N GLU A 44 5.46 -9.91 2.05
CA GLU A 44 4.01 -10.09 2.11
C GLU A 44 3.27 -8.90 1.49
N PHE A 45 3.76 -7.68 1.71
CA PHE A 45 3.20 -6.49 1.05
C PHE A 45 3.41 -6.54 -0.47
N ILE A 46 4.61 -6.90 -0.92
CA ILE A 46 4.92 -7.02 -2.36
C ILE A 46 4.01 -8.06 -3.02
N HIS A 47 3.86 -9.23 -2.40
CA HIS A 47 2.97 -10.29 -2.86
C HIS A 47 1.51 -9.83 -2.87
N GLY A 48 1.07 -9.13 -1.82
CA GLY A 48 -0.28 -8.55 -1.74
C GLY A 48 -0.54 -7.53 -2.85
N LEU A 49 0.44 -6.68 -3.15
CA LEU A 49 0.36 -5.71 -4.24
C LEU A 49 0.31 -6.39 -5.62
N GLN A 50 1.11 -7.43 -5.84
CA GLN A 50 1.05 -8.24 -7.05
C GLN A 50 -0.33 -8.89 -7.20
N ARG A 51 -0.89 -9.43 -6.11
CA ARG A 51 -2.25 -10.01 -6.10
C ARG A 51 -3.32 -8.97 -6.42
N LEU A 52 -3.19 -7.74 -5.93
CA LEU A 52 -4.08 -6.64 -6.31
C LEU A 52 -4.00 -6.37 -7.82
N ILE A 53 -2.79 -6.24 -8.38
CA ILE A 53 -2.62 -5.97 -9.80
C ILE A 53 -3.19 -7.11 -10.66
N PHE A 54 -2.94 -8.36 -10.28
CA PHE A 54 -3.55 -9.52 -10.92
C PHE A 54 -5.09 -9.45 -10.91
N HIS A 55 -5.69 -9.09 -9.78
CA HIS A 55 -7.14 -8.97 -9.68
C HIS A 55 -7.74 -7.91 -10.61
N TYR A 56 -7.09 -6.75 -10.75
CA TYR A 56 -7.61 -5.63 -11.55
C TYR A 56 -7.26 -5.73 -13.04
N HIS A 57 -6.11 -6.30 -13.39
CA HIS A 57 -5.59 -6.29 -14.75
C HIS A 57 -5.54 -7.67 -15.42
N ASP A 58 -5.85 -8.75 -14.69
CA ASP A 58 -5.77 -10.15 -15.15
C ASP A 58 -4.39 -10.52 -15.72
N LEU A 59 -3.34 -9.90 -15.15
CA LEU A 59 -1.96 -10.08 -15.58
C LEU A 59 -1.27 -11.15 -14.74
N GLU A 60 -0.98 -12.29 -15.36
CA GLU A 60 -0.23 -13.39 -14.74
C GLU A 60 1.28 -13.11 -14.58
N SER A 61 1.78 -12.03 -15.19
CA SER A 61 3.21 -11.68 -15.14
C SER A 61 3.60 -11.09 -13.78
N GLU A 62 4.70 -11.58 -13.22
CA GLU A 62 5.34 -10.99 -12.05
C GLU A 62 5.84 -9.57 -12.40
N VAL A 63 5.15 -8.55 -11.89
CA VAL A 63 5.66 -7.19 -11.92
C VAL A 63 6.69 -7.05 -10.80
N GLU A 64 7.90 -6.61 -11.14
CA GLU A 64 8.97 -6.45 -10.15
C GLU A 64 8.85 -5.14 -9.37
N PHE A 65 8.56 -5.26 -8.08
CA PHE A 65 8.52 -4.14 -7.13
C PHE A 65 9.76 -4.06 -6.24
N ASN A 66 10.93 -4.43 -6.78
CA ASN A 66 12.19 -4.44 -6.02
C ASN A 66 12.57 -3.07 -5.44
N TRP A 67 12.05 -1.98 -6.01
CA TRP A 67 12.26 -0.62 -5.51
C TRP A 67 11.55 -0.35 -4.17
N LEU A 68 10.44 -1.06 -3.88
CA LEU A 68 9.73 -0.93 -2.62
C LEU A 68 10.48 -1.56 -1.45
N LYS A 69 11.27 -2.63 -1.67
CA LYS A 69 12.04 -3.33 -0.61
C LYS A 69 13.03 -2.45 0.15
N THR A 70 13.43 -1.33 -0.45
CA THR A 70 14.38 -0.38 0.13
C THR A 70 13.78 1.02 0.24
N ALA A 71 12.46 1.14 0.09
CA ALA A 71 11.81 2.43 0.13
C ALA A 71 11.85 2.99 1.56
N LYS A 72 11.84 4.32 1.66
CA LYS A 72 11.68 5.02 2.93
C LYS A 72 10.41 5.85 2.89
N VAL A 73 9.82 6.05 4.06
CA VAL A 73 8.67 6.95 4.22
C VAL A 73 9.06 7.98 5.27
N ILE A 74 8.93 9.26 4.93
CA ILE A 74 9.34 10.39 5.76
C ILE A 74 8.20 11.41 5.83
N SER A 75 7.81 11.78 7.04
CA SER A 75 6.89 12.89 7.25
C SER A 75 7.61 14.24 7.04
N ALA A 76 6.98 15.14 6.32
CA ALA A 76 7.44 16.48 6.03
C ALA A 76 6.53 17.54 6.68
N SER A 77 7.10 18.64 7.16
CA SER A 77 6.35 19.82 7.61
C SER A 77 5.98 20.74 6.45
N GLU A 78 6.72 20.65 5.34
CA GLU A 78 6.53 21.45 4.14
C GLU A 78 7.01 20.66 2.92
N ILE A 79 6.23 20.69 1.85
CA ILE A 79 6.58 20.15 0.55
C ILE A 79 6.22 21.23 -0.47
N ASN A 80 7.20 21.72 -1.22
CA ASN A 80 6.98 22.60 -2.37
C ASN A 80 7.55 21.93 -3.62
N VAL A 81 6.76 21.95 -4.69
CA VAL A 81 7.12 21.40 -5.99
C VAL A 81 7.04 22.46 -7.07
N ASP A 82 7.90 22.30 -8.07
CA ASP A 82 7.79 22.96 -9.36
C ASP A 82 7.00 22.05 -10.30
N LEU A 83 6.08 22.63 -11.05
CA LEU A 83 5.36 21.95 -12.12
C LEU A 83 6.09 22.20 -13.42
N VAL A 84 6.60 21.15 -14.06
CA VAL A 84 7.35 21.24 -15.32
C VAL A 84 6.72 20.36 -16.40
N LEU A 85 6.87 20.76 -17.65
CA LEU A 85 6.53 19.91 -18.81
C LEU A 85 7.65 18.87 -19.05
N PRO A 86 7.41 17.82 -19.88
CA PRO A 86 8.43 16.81 -20.17
C PRO A 86 9.71 17.37 -20.84
N ASP A 87 9.58 18.53 -21.52
CA ASP A 87 10.70 19.29 -22.08
C ASP A 87 11.42 20.19 -21.04
N LYS A 88 11.11 20.02 -19.75
CA LYS A 88 11.59 20.80 -18.59
C LYS A 88 11.16 22.27 -18.59
N THR A 89 10.18 22.66 -19.39
CA THR A 89 9.62 24.01 -19.31
C THR A 89 8.87 24.17 -17.99
N LEU A 90 9.25 25.18 -17.20
CA LEU A 90 8.59 25.53 -15.95
C LEU A 90 7.19 26.11 -16.21
N VAL A 91 6.16 25.49 -15.62
CA VAL A 91 4.75 25.92 -15.66
C VAL A 91 4.41 26.75 -14.43
N ALA A 92 4.81 26.28 -13.25
CA ALA A 92 4.61 26.95 -11.98
C ALA A 92 5.73 26.54 -11.02
N SER A 93 6.06 27.41 -10.06
CA SER A 93 7.15 27.17 -9.12
C SER A 93 6.72 27.33 -7.68
N SER A 94 7.34 26.54 -6.80
CA SER A 94 7.13 26.56 -5.35
C SER A 94 5.65 26.43 -4.96
N ILE A 95 4.95 25.51 -5.62
CA ILE A 95 3.55 25.19 -5.32
C ILE A 95 3.50 24.22 -4.15
N PRO A 96 2.63 24.45 -3.14
CA PRO A 96 2.46 23.53 -2.03
C PRO A 96 1.99 22.14 -2.52
N GLY A 97 2.72 21.10 -2.11
CA GLY A 97 2.38 19.70 -2.33
C GLY A 97 1.93 19.01 -1.05
N VAL A 98 1.22 17.89 -1.19
CA VAL A 98 0.80 17.05 -0.06
C VAL A 98 1.66 15.78 0.08
N TYR A 99 2.30 15.35 -1.00
CA TYR A 99 3.25 14.25 -1.02
C TYR A 99 4.26 14.46 -2.15
N TYR A 100 5.39 13.73 -2.09
CA TYR A 100 6.40 13.72 -3.14
C TYR A 100 7.21 12.42 -3.09
N PHE A 101 7.62 11.90 -4.26
CA PHE A 101 8.46 10.69 -4.35
C PHE A 101 9.80 11.02 -4.98
N ASP A 102 10.88 10.88 -4.21
CA ASP A 102 12.24 10.92 -4.74
C ASP A 102 12.60 9.54 -5.30
N ALA A 103 12.51 9.39 -6.62
CA ALA A 103 12.83 8.13 -7.30
C ALA A 103 14.32 7.73 -7.18
N ASN A 104 15.24 8.68 -7.02
CA ASN A 104 16.67 8.39 -6.91
C ASN A 104 16.99 7.78 -5.54
N GLN A 105 16.39 8.33 -4.49
CA GLN A 105 16.59 7.88 -3.12
C GLN A 105 15.57 6.84 -2.66
N ARG A 106 14.50 6.62 -3.44
CA ARG A 106 13.33 5.79 -3.11
C ARG A 106 12.65 6.24 -1.83
N ILE A 107 12.43 7.55 -1.70
CA ILE A 107 11.84 8.15 -0.51
C ILE A 107 10.47 8.73 -0.84
N PHE A 108 9.46 8.27 -0.11
CA PHE A 108 8.14 8.89 -0.05
C PHE A 108 8.13 9.96 1.03
N TYR A 109 7.89 11.20 0.63
CA TYR A 109 7.64 12.31 1.53
C TYR A 109 6.15 12.57 1.63
N LEU A 110 5.62 12.67 2.85
CA LEU A 110 4.21 12.90 3.13
C LEU A 110 4.05 14.12 4.02
N ILE A 111 3.18 15.06 3.69
CA ILE A 111 2.89 16.18 4.58
C ILE A 111 2.33 15.65 5.91
N SER A 112 2.89 16.11 7.03
CA SER A 112 2.46 15.72 8.36
C SER A 112 1.04 16.21 8.60
N SER A 113 0.21 15.32 9.15
CA SER A 113 -1.17 15.61 9.54
C SER A 113 -1.45 15.01 10.90
N ALA A 114 -2.42 15.59 11.62
CA ALA A 114 -2.95 15.01 12.84
C ALA A 114 -3.76 13.73 12.58
N SER A 115 -4.22 13.51 11.34
CA SER A 115 -4.98 12.33 10.95
C SER A 115 -4.07 11.31 10.27
N ARG A 116 -3.90 10.14 10.92
CA ARG A 116 -3.24 8.98 10.34
C ARG A 116 -3.87 8.58 9.01
N TYR A 117 -5.20 8.59 8.95
CA TYR A 117 -5.95 8.21 7.76
C TYR A 117 -5.62 9.11 6.57
N ILE A 118 -5.53 10.43 6.77
CA ILE A 118 -5.18 11.38 5.69
C ILE A 118 -3.78 11.08 5.16
N MET A 119 -2.80 10.86 6.05
CA MET A 119 -1.44 10.51 5.63
C MET A 119 -1.37 9.15 4.92
N LEU A 120 -2.18 8.18 5.35
CA LEU A 120 -2.30 6.88 4.70
C LEU A 120 -2.85 7.02 3.28
N CYS A 121 -3.87 7.87 3.07
CA CYS A 121 -4.39 8.17 1.74
C CYS A 121 -3.30 8.76 0.83
N TYR A 122 -2.51 9.71 1.33
CA TYR A 122 -1.38 10.27 0.57
C TYR A 122 -0.36 9.19 0.18
N LEU A 123 -0.04 8.27 1.08
CA LEU A 123 0.89 7.18 0.79
C LEU A 123 0.31 6.20 -0.25
N ALA A 124 -0.97 5.84 -0.11
CA ALA A 124 -1.67 4.98 -1.07
C ALA A 124 -1.72 5.60 -2.47
N GLU A 125 -2.04 6.89 -2.55
CA GLU A 125 -2.07 7.64 -3.81
C GLU A 125 -0.70 7.67 -4.49
N ILE A 126 0.36 8.04 -3.74
CA ILE A 126 1.68 8.16 -4.35
C ILE A 126 2.24 6.81 -4.80
N ILE A 127 1.99 5.72 -4.05
CA ILE A 127 2.35 4.38 -4.50
C ILE A 127 1.59 4.03 -5.77
N ASN A 128 0.29 4.31 -5.83
CA ASN A 128 -0.53 4.04 -7.02
C ASN A 128 -0.05 4.80 -8.26
N ILE A 129 0.40 6.05 -8.09
CA ILE A 129 1.03 6.83 -9.17
C ILE A 129 2.30 6.13 -9.67
N GLN A 130 3.13 5.60 -8.76
CA GLN A 130 4.35 4.87 -9.13
C GLN A 130 4.08 3.51 -9.80
N LEU A 131 2.86 2.98 -9.72
CA LEU A 131 2.47 1.78 -10.48
C LEU A 131 2.31 2.05 -11.99
N GLY A 132 2.14 3.32 -12.39
CA GLY A 132 2.00 3.70 -13.80
C GLY A 132 0.86 2.95 -14.48
N ASN A 133 1.18 2.13 -15.49
CA ASN A 133 0.20 1.34 -16.24
C ASN A 133 -0.56 0.30 -15.38
N PHE A 134 -0.10 0.03 -14.16
CA PHE A 134 -0.77 -0.87 -13.21
C PHE A 134 -1.55 -0.12 -12.13
N SER A 135 -1.82 1.17 -12.31
CA SER A 135 -2.62 1.97 -11.38
C SER A 135 -3.98 1.31 -11.13
N LEU A 136 -4.44 1.40 -9.89
CA LEU A 136 -5.71 0.90 -9.40
C LEU A 136 -6.71 2.05 -9.30
N ASP A 137 -7.96 1.79 -9.70
CA ASP A 137 -9.05 2.77 -9.57
C ASP A 137 -9.53 2.90 -8.12
N ASN A 138 -9.48 1.79 -7.37
CA ASN A 138 -9.88 1.74 -5.97
C ASN A 138 -8.65 1.63 -5.07
N LEU A 139 -8.41 2.68 -4.27
CA LEU A 139 -7.27 2.75 -3.36
C LEU A 139 -7.51 2.10 -2.00
N LEU A 140 -8.75 1.70 -1.68
CA LEU A 140 -9.06 1.08 -0.40
C LEU A 140 -8.20 -0.18 -0.14
N PRO A 141 -8.03 -1.12 -1.09
CA PRO A 141 -7.24 -2.31 -0.83
C PRO A 141 -5.77 -2.02 -0.58
N ILE A 142 -5.16 -1.12 -1.36
CA ILE A 142 -3.75 -0.75 -1.17
C ILE A 142 -3.55 -0.03 0.17
N ALA A 143 -4.43 0.91 0.53
CA ALA A 143 -4.38 1.56 1.85
C ALA A 143 -4.53 0.54 2.99
N SER A 144 -5.44 -0.43 2.83
CA SER A 144 -5.69 -1.46 3.84
C SER A 144 -4.46 -2.33 4.09
N ILE A 145 -3.75 -2.75 3.03
CA ILE A 145 -2.54 -3.58 3.19
C ILE A 145 -1.29 -2.78 3.59
N ILE A 146 -1.24 -1.47 3.35
CA ILE A 146 -0.18 -0.58 3.89
C ILE A 146 -0.31 -0.46 5.42
N ASP A 147 -1.54 -0.35 5.92
CA ASP A 147 -1.79 -0.18 7.36
C ASP A 147 -1.90 -1.51 8.14
N ALA A 148 -1.76 -2.63 7.44
CA ALA A 148 -1.80 -3.97 8.00
C ALA A 148 -0.46 -4.42 8.61
N GLU A 149 -0.55 -5.40 9.50
CA GLU A 149 0.59 -6.26 9.86
C GLU A 149 0.87 -7.26 8.74
N SER A 150 2.14 -7.66 8.56
CA SER A 150 2.58 -8.50 7.44
C SER A 150 1.81 -9.81 7.33
N GLU A 151 1.55 -10.48 8.46
CA GLU A 151 0.80 -11.73 8.54
C GLU A 151 -0.69 -11.59 8.15
N ASN A 152 -1.24 -10.38 8.26
CA ASN A 152 -2.65 -10.10 8.01
C ASN A 152 -2.94 -9.66 6.58
N VAL A 153 -1.93 -9.39 5.75
CA VAL A 153 -2.11 -8.91 4.36
C VAL A 153 -3.00 -9.86 3.56
N SER A 154 -2.73 -11.16 3.59
CA SER A 154 -3.52 -12.15 2.83
C SER A 154 -4.97 -12.26 3.34
N PHE A 155 -5.17 -12.19 4.65
CA PHE A 155 -6.50 -12.20 5.27
C PHE A 155 -7.32 -10.99 4.84
N ILE A 156 -6.76 -9.78 4.92
CA ILE A 156 -7.44 -8.54 4.50
C ILE A 156 -7.81 -8.60 3.02
N LEU A 157 -6.91 -9.10 2.16
CA LEU A 157 -7.21 -9.26 0.73
C LEU A 157 -8.34 -10.27 0.48
N ASN A 158 -8.47 -11.31 1.31
CA ASN A 158 -9.60 -12.24 1.25
C ASN A 158 -10.92 -11.57 1.68
N GLU A 159 -10.91 -10.79 2.76
CA GLU A 159 -12.10 -10.03 3.21
C GLU A 159 -12.58 -9.03 2.16
N LEU A 160 -11.63 -8.37 1.49
CA LEU A 160 -11.88 -7.46 0.37
C LEU A 160 -12.25 -8.17 -0.94
N ARG A 161 -12.35 -9.52 -0.93
CA ARG A 161 -12.70 -10.37 -2.08
C ARG A 161 -11.77 -10.18 -3.28
N ILE A 162 -10.50 -9.88 -3.02
CA ILE A 162 -9.46 -9.83 -4.05
C ILE A 162 -9.18 -11.26 -4.53
N ARG A 163 -9.09 -11.47 -5.83
CA ARG A 163 -8.80 -12.79 -6.42
C ARG A 163 -7.42 -13.29 -5.97
N SER A 164 -7.30 -14.54 -5.54
CA SER A 164 -6.01 -15.20 -5.26
C SER A 164 -5.34 -15.66 -6.55
N PHE A 165 -4.03 -15.86 -6.52
CA PHE A 165 -3.35 -16.46 -7.68
C PHE A 165 -3.81 -17.90 -7.90
N PRO A 166 -3.83 -18.42 -9.15
CA PRO A 166 -4.29 -19.78 -9.46
C PRO A 166 -3.58 -20.90 -8.69
N ASN A 167 -2.34 -20.67 -8.25
CA ASN A 167 -1.50 -21.64 -7.55
C ASN A 167 -1.26 -21.30 -6.07
N GLU A 168 -1.95 -20.30 -5.54
CA GLU A 168 -1.81 -19.90 -4.14
C GLU A 168 -2.53 -20.92 -3.25
N LYS A 169 -1.77 -21.66 -2.42
CA LYS A 169 -2.38 -22.55 -1.43
C LYS A 169 -3.12 -21.69 -0.40
N ILE A 170 -4.45 -21.72 -0.48
CA ILE A 170 -5.31 -21.10 0.53
C ILE A 170 -5.07 -21.85 1.84
N ILE A 171 -4.30 -21.26 2.75
CA ILE A 171 -4.27 -21.70 4.14
C ILE A 171 -5.57 -21.18 4.74
N SER A 172 -6.63 -21.99 4.64
CA SER A 172 -7.85 -21.75 5.41
C SER A 172 -7.48 -21.92 6.88
N ALA A 173 -7.44 -20.81 7.63
CA ALA A 173 -7.53 -20.86 9.08
C ALA A 173 -8.95 -21.34 9.42
N ASP A 174 -9.11 -22.65 9.55
CA ASP A 174 -10.31 -23.27 10.08
C ASP A 174 -10.11 -23.39 11.61
N PRO A 175 -10.81 -22.61 12.46
CA PRO A 175 -10.64 -22.68 13.90
C PRO A 175 -11.40 -23.86 14.54
N SER A 176 -11.82 -24.88 13.79
CA SER A 176 -12.60 -26.01 14.31
C SER A 176 -11.87 -27.36 14.41
N SER A 177 -10.54 -27.38 14.53
CA SER A 177 -9.82 -28.56 15.00
C SER A 177 -9.26 -28.34 16.39
N GLU A 178 -10.17 -28.19 17.37
CA GLU A 178 -9.87 -28.63 18.74
C GLU A 178 -9.84 -30.16 18.72
N ASP A 179 -8.64 -30.72 18.69
CA ASP A 179 -8.41 -32.11 19.05
C ASP A 179 -8.91 -32.32 20.49
N CYS A 180 -10.12 -32.84 20.64
CA CYS A 180 -10.61 -33.43 21.88
C CYS A 180 -9.77 -34.67 22.21
N ALA A 181 -8.59 -34.45 22.79
CA ALA A 181 -7.86 -35.49 23.50
C ALA A 181 -8.52 -35.73 24.86
N GLU A 182 -9.57 -36.57 24.88
CA GLU A 182 -10.10 -37.17 26.11
C GLU A 182 -9.00 -37.97 26.81
N HIS A 183 -8.38 -37.39 27.83
CA HIS A 183 -7.65 -38.13 28.85
C HIS A 183 -8.63 -38.95 29.70
N LYS A 184 -8.89 -40.21 29.31
CA LYS A 184 -9.61 -41.16 30.16
C LYS A 184 -8.71 -41.66 31.29
N SER A 185 -9.01 -41.15 32.48
CA SER A 185 -8.57 -41.66 33.78
C SER A 185 -9.32 -42.95 34.14
N SER A 186 -8.56 -44.02 34.36
CA SER A 186 -8.72 -45.02 35.44
C SER A 186 -10.10 -45.66 35.71
N ASP A 187 -10.18 -46.94 35.35
CA ASP A 187 -10.43 -48.10 36.24
C ASP A 187 -11.83 -48.32 36.89
N ARG A 188 -12.38 -49.51 36.55
CA ARG A 188 -13.22 -50.45 37.34
C ARG A 188 -14.72 -50.59 37.08
N GLN A 189 -15.03 -51.88 36.87
CA GLN A 189 -16.20 -52.66 37.27
C GLN A 189 -17.47 -52.58 36.40
N ILE A 190 -17.52 -53.56 35.50
CA ILE A 190 -18.72 -54.05 34.82
C ILE A 190 -19.54 -54.86 35.85
N TYR A 191 -20.77 -54.43 36.15
CA TYR A 191 -21.77 -55.21 36.86
C TYR A 191 -22.91 -55.52 35.88
N TRP A 192 -23.07 -56.80 35.53
CA TRP A 192 -24.19 -57.29 34.73
C TRP A 192 -25.38 -57.55 35.66
N GLY A 193 -26.42 -56.73 35.57
CA GLY A 193 -27.73 -57.03 36.13
C GLY A 193 -28.67 -57.53 35.04
N ALA A 194 -29.09 -58.80 35.13
CA ALA A 194 -30.19 -59.36 34.36
C ALA A 194 -31.24 -59.88 35.34
N PHE A 195 -32.49 -59.41 35.15
CA PHE A 195 -33.77 -59.82 35.74
C PHE A 195 -33.99 -59.59 37.25
#